data_AF-A0A9X2ICI2-F1
#
_entry.id   AF-A0A9X2ICI2-F1
#
_cell.length_a   1.000
_cell.length_b   1.000
_cell.length_c   1.000
_cell.angle_alpha   90.00
_cell.angle_beta   90.00
_cell.angle_gamma   90.00
#
_symmetry.space_group_name_H-M   'P 1'
#
loop_
_entity.id
_entity.type
_entity.pdbx_description
1 polymer ?
#
loop_
_entity_poly.entity_id
_entity_poly.type
_entity_poly.pdbx_seq_one_letter_code
_entity_poly.pdbx_strand_id
1 'polypeptide(L)'
;MTQTDLARVLQTRYGLRFHQQTIQRIEAETRPIRLDEAHCVADVFDVSLSSMTSYMEASDQALQLGVDRVRRSCRRLFENLTEDGLELLEAIDQLTSDVFSRDQGQLEDWAPTPMEAWALVWLGSTSDVMGDLLSARDEAAELAGVPDGERGFPSDSLDLVGDTIERHWEKSLKQWSNLSTADLMKAVPADGQHREA
;
A
#
# COMPACT_ATOMS: atom_id res chain seq x y z
N MET A 1 -8.93 17.16 20.46
CA MET A 1 -7.78 17.15 21.38
C MET A 1 -7.89 18.36 22.28
N THR A 2 -7.81 18.22 23.61
CA THR A 2 -7.83 19.38 24.54
C THR A 2 -6.41 19.92 24.76
N GLN A 3 -6.28 21.13 25.34
CA GLN A 3 -4.97 21.69 25.73
C GLN A 3 -4.21 20.76 26.71
N THR A 4 -4.93 20.13 27.63
CA THR A 4 -4.34 19.16 28.57
C THR A 4 -3.87 17.89 27.86
N ASP A 5 -4.59 17.45 26.83
CA ASP A 5 -4.17 16.32 26.01
C ASP A 5 -2.92 16.66 25.19
N LEU A 6 -2.88 17.85 24.58
CA LEU A 6 -1.71 18.33 23.85
C LEU A 6 -0.47 18.41 24.76
N ALA A 7 -0.61 18.99 25.96
CA ALA A 7 0.46 19.04 26.95
C ALA A 7 0.98 17.64 27.30
N ARG A 8 0.07 16.69 27.53
CA ARG A 8 0.42 15.30 27.83
C ARG A 8 1.17 14.64 26.67
N VAL A 9 0.69 14.81 25.43
CA VAL A 9 1.33 14.23 24.24
C VAL A 9 2.73 14.83 24.04
N LEU A 10 2.87 16.15 24.17
CA LEU A 10 4.16 16.83 24.01
C LEU A 10 5.20 16.37 25.05
N GLN A 11 4.75 16.15 26.29
CA GLN A 11 5.61 15.61 27.34
C GLN A 11 6.00 14.15 27.07
N THR A 12 5.04 13.29 26.72
CA THR A 12 5.29 11.86 26.53
C THR A 12 6.13 11.56 25.29
N ARG A 13 5.86 12.24 24.16
CA ARG A 13 6.50 11.95 22.87
C ARG A 13 7.82 12.71 22.66
N TYR A 14 7.97 13.91 23.23
CA TYR A 14 9.15 14.77 22.98
C TYR A 14 9.84 15.29 24.24
N GLY A 15 9.36 14.95 25.44
CA GLY A 15 9.92 15.44 26.70
C GLY A 15 9.66 16.93 26.97
N LEU A 16 8.80 17.59 26.19
CA LEU A 16 8.45 19.00 26.37
C LEU A 16 7.50 19.17 27.55
N ARG A 17 7.95 19.88 28.59
CA ARG A 17 7.15 20.13 29.80
C ARG A 17 6.21 21.32 29.63
N PHE A 18 5.25 21.19 28.73
CA PHE A 18 4.18 22.17 28.62
C PHE A 18 3.14 21.91 29.70
N HIS A 19 2.82 22.96 30.47
CA HIS A 19 1.62 22.98 31.30
C HIS A 19 0.46 23.50 30.46
N GLN A 20 -0.79 23.17 30.84
CA GLN A 20 -1.99 23.68 30.17
C GLN A 20 -1.97 25.23 30.05
N GLN A 21 -1.52 25.92 31.10
CA GLN A 21 -1.37 27.39 31.09
C GLN A 21 -0.35 27.89 30.05
N THR A 22 0.70 27.12 29.76
CA THR A 22 1.68 27.49 28.72
C THR A 22 1.03 27.47 27.35
N ILE A 23 0.24 26.44 27.05
CA ILE A 23 -0.50 26.32 25.78
C ILE A 23 -1.53 27.45 25.66
N GLN A 24 -2.30 27.73 26.72
CA GLN A 24 -3.22 28.88 26.74
C GLN A 24 -2.53 30.19 26.42
N ARG A 25 -1.34 30.41 26.99
CA ARG A 25 -0.58 31.64 26.74
C ARG A 25 -0.05 31.75 25.31
N ILE A 26 0.30 30.62 24.70
CA ILE A 26 0.69 30.55 23.28
C ILE A 26 -0.52 30.86 22.39
N GLU A 27 -1.66 30.21 22.64
CA GLU A 27 -2.92 30.45 21.89
C GLU A 27 -3.42 31.88 22.03
N ALA A 28 -3.24 32.50 23.20
CA ALA A 28 -3.59 33.90 23.44
C ALA A 28 -2.53 34.90 22.94
N GLU A 29 -1.49 34.43 22.23
CA GLU A 29 -0.39 35.24 21.70
C GLU A 29 0.44 36.00 22.77
N THR A 30 0.25 35.66 24.05
CA THR A 30 0.95 36.28 25.20
C THR A 30 2.31 35.63 25.50
N ARG A 31 2.65 34.55 24.79
CA ARG A 31 3.97 33.91 24.79
C ARG A 31 4.28 33.44 23.37
N PRO A 32 5.37 33.90 22.75
CA PRO A 32 5.81 33.35 21.48
C PRO A 32 6.21 31.88 21.65
N ILE A 33 5.87 31.05 20.66
CA ILE A 33 6.34 29.68 20.58
C ILE A 33 7.76 29.65 20.00
N ARG A 34 8.64 28.82 20.57
CA ARG A 34 9.98 28.60 20.01
C ARG A 34 9.92 27.67 18.81
N LEU A 35 10.94 27.69 17.93
CA LEU A 35 10.92 26.91 16.69
C LEU A 35 10.92 25.39 16.93
N ASP A 36 11.70 24.93 17.92
CA ASP A 36 11.74 23.54 18.38
C ASP A 36 10.39 23.09 18.96
N GLU A 37 9.77 23.95 19.76
CA GLU A 37 8.43 23.73 20.31
C GLU A 37 7.37 23.66 19.19
N ALA A 38 7.43 24.59 18.23
CA ALA A 38 6.52 24.66 17.09
C ALA A 38 6.64 23.42 16.21
N HIS A 39 7.86 22.90 16.01
CA HIS A 39 8.08 21.67 15.26
C HIS A 39 7.39 20.46 15.93
N CYS A 40 7.50 20.33 17.25
CA CYS A 40 6.84 19.26 17.99
C CYS A 40 5.31 19.40 17.95
N VAL A 41 4.80 20.63 18.08
CA VAL A 41 3.36 20.91 17.96
C VAL A 41 2.87 20.56 16.55
N ALA A 42 3.62 20.94 15.52
CA ALA A 42 3.31 20.63 14.13
C ALA A 42 3.16 19.12 13.92
N ASP A 43 4.11 18.32 14.42
CA ASP A 43 4.07 16.85 14.34
C ASP A 43 2.86 16.25 15.11
N VAL A 44 2.49 16.80 16.29
CA VAL A 44 1.29 16.33 17.02
C VAL A 44 -0.01 16.59 16.26
N PHE A 45 -0.13 17.76 15.63
CA PHE A 45 -1.29 18.09 14.80
C PHE A 45 -1.18 17.55 13.37
N ASP A 46 -0.07 16.88 13.07
CA ASP A 46 0.29 16.37 11.76
C ASP A 46 0.31 17.51 10.70
N VAL A 47 0.62 18.75 11.07
CA VAL A 47 0.68 19.90 10.13
C VAL A 47 2.12 20.24 9.76
N SER A 48 2.32 20.94 8.64
CA SER A 48 3.66 21.40 8.25
C SER A 48 4.12 22.58 9.09
N LEU A 49 5.41 22.65 9.46
CA LEU A 49 5.94 23.82 10.18
C LEU A 49 5.76 25.12 9.36
N SER A 50 5.83 25.01 8.03
CA SER A 50 5.57 26.10 7.10
C SER A 50 4.16 26.68 7.25
N SER A 51 3.14 25.85 7.51
CA SER A 51 1.77 26.37 7.72
C SER A 51 1.65 27.19 9.01
N MET A 52 2.56 26.98 9.98
CA MET A 52 2.60 27.75 11.23
C MET A 52 3.37 29.08 11.12
N THR A 53 4.25 29.23 10.12
CA THR A 53 5.09 30.43 9.95
C THR A 53 4.61 31.36 8.84
N SER A 54 3.64 30.93 8.03
CA SER A 54 3.14 31.69 6.89
C SER A 54 2.07 32.69 7.34
N TYR A 55 2.28 33.98 7.06
CA TYR A 55 1.25 34.99 7.25
C TYR A 55 0.28 34.94 6.06
N MET A 56 -0.86 34.31 6.26
CA MET A 56 -1.91 34.12 5.26
C MET A 56 -3.25 34.51 5.86
N GLU A 57 -4.21 34.91 5.03
CA GLU A 57 -5.58 35.12 5.50
C GLU A 57 -6.13 33.81 6.08
N ALA A 58 -6.99 33.90 7.09
CA ALA A 58 -7.50 32.73 7.82
C ALA A 58 -8.20 31.71 6.90
N SER A 59 -8.85 32.18 5.81
CA SER A 59 -9.44 31.32 4.78
C SER A 59 -8.39 30.51 4.03
N ASP A 60 -7.26 31.14 3.70
CA ASP A 60 -6.19 30.52 2.92
C ASP A 60 -5.40 29.53 3.79
N GLN A 61 -5.24 29.81 5.08
CA GLN A 61 -4.67 28.86 6.05
C GLN A 61 -5.53 27.60 6.17
N ALA A 62 -6.86 27.74 6.23
CA ALA A 62 -7.76 26.59 6.28
C ALA A 62 -7.67 25.72 5.01
N LEU A 63 -7.56 26.36 3.83
CA LEU A 63 -7.34 25.66 2.57
C LEU A 63 -5.99 24.94 2.54
N GLN A 64 -4.91 25.61 2.98
CA GLN A 64 -3.58 25.00 3.06
C GLN A 64 -3.57 23.78 3.98
N LEU A 65 -4.20 23.87 5.16
CA LEU A 65 -4.36 22.74 6.08
C LEU A 65 -5.17 21.59 5.46
N GLY A 66 -6.21 21.92 4.70
CA GLY A 66 -6.99 20.94 3.94
C GLY A 66 -6.15 20.19 2.92
N VAL A 67 -5.35 20.92 2.13
CA VAL A 67 -4.41 20.35 1.15
C VAL A 67 -3.36 19.49 1.84
N ASP A 68 -2.73 19.98 2.92
CA ASP A 68 -1.74 19.23 3.69
C ASP A 68 -2.33 17.91 4.21
N ARG A 69 -3.60 17.91 4.63
CA ARG A 69 -4.29 16.71 5.13
C ARG A 69 -4.55 15.69 4.03
N VAL A 70 -4.94 16.15 2.83
CA VAL A 70 -5.13 15.27 1.66
C VAL A 70 -3.78 14.68 1.26
N ARG A 71 -2.74 15.51 1.13
CA ARG A 71 -1.38 15.09 0.76
C ARG A 71 -0.84 14.00 1.68
N ARG A 72 -1.00 14.15 2.99
CA ARG A 72 -0.61 13.13 3.98
C ARG A 72 -1.43 11.85 3.89
N SER A 73 -2.73 11.96 3.56
CA SER A 73 -3.57 10.79 3.35
C SER A 73 -3.14 10.02 2.10
N CYS A 74 -2.77 10.71 1.02
CA CYS A 74 -2.15 10.09 -0.16
C CYS A 74 -0.81 9.42 0.19
N ARG A 75 0.01 10.04 1.05
CA ARG A 75 1.27 9.43 1.51
C ARG A 75 1.04 8.11 2.25
N ARG A 76 0.08 8.08 3.18
CA ARG A 76 -0.30 6.83 3.87
C ARG A 76 -0.85 5.78 2.92
N LEU A 77 -1.66 6.18 1.94
CA LEU A 77 -2.17 5.27 0.93
C LEU A 77 -1.01 4.66 0.11
N PHE A 78 -0.04 5.47 -0.31
CA PHE A 78 1.17 5.00 -0.98
C PHE A 78 1.96 3.99 -0.12
N GLU A 79 2.17 4.30 1.16
CA GLU A 79 2.89 3.42 2.10
C GLU A 79 2.16 2.07 2.25
N ASN A 80 0.85 2.09 2.49
CA ASN A 80 0.04 0.88 2.61
C ASN A 80 0.00 0.05 1.31
N LEU A 81 -0.24 0.69 0.16
CA LEU A 81 -0.24 0.00 -1.14
C LEU A 81 1.12 -0.60 -1.48
N THR A 82 2.21 0.02 -1.02
CA THR A 82 3.56 -0.54 -1.18
C THR A 82 3.72 -1.79 -0.32
N GLU A 83 3.30 -1.77 0.94
CA GLU A 83 3.37 -2.92 1.85
C GLU A 83 2.48 -4.08 1.36
N ASP A 84 1.19 -3.82 1.15
CA ASP A 84 0.22 -4.81 0.69
C ASP A 84 0.60 -5.37 -0.70
N GLY A 85 1.13 -4.52 -1.58
CA GLY A 85 1.63 -4.92 -2.89
C GLY A 85 2.82 -5.86 -2.81
N LEU A 86 3.76 -5.65 -1.89
CA LEU A 86 4.89 -6.55 -1.67
C LEU A 86 4.45 -7.92 -1.13
N GLU A 87 3.50 -7.94 -0.19
CA GLU A 87 2.94 -9.19 0.33
C GLU A 87 2.24 -9.98 -0.79
N LEU A 88 1.44 -9.30 -1.61
CA LEU A 88 0.76 -9.94 -2.73
C LEU A 88 1.75 -10.44 -3.79
N LEU A 89 2.85 -9.72 -4.05
CA LEU A 89 3.92 -10.20 -4.93
C LEU A 89 4.56 -11.48 -4.43
N GLU A 90 4.88 -11.56 -3.14
CA GLU A 90 5.45 -12.75 -2.54
C GLU A 90 4.51 -13.95 -2.68
N ALA A 91 3.20 -13.74 -2.49
CA ALA A 91 2.19 -14.78 -2.69
C ALA A 91 2.09 -15.24 -4.16
N ILE A 92 2.16 -14.30 -5.12
CA ILE A 92 2.18 -14.60 -6.56
C ILE A 92 3.44 -15.40 -6.92
N ASP A 93 4.61 -14.99 -6.44
CA ASP A 93 5.89 -15.67 -6.71
C ASP A 93 5.90 -17.09 -6.14
N GLN A 94 5.42 -17.26 -4.90
CA GLN A 94 5.29 -18.58 -4.28
C GLN A 94 4.33 -19.48 -5.05
N LEU A 95 3.15 -19.00 -5.43
CA LEU A 95 2.19 -19.79 -6.20
C LEU A 95 2.71 -20.14 -7.59
N THR A 96 3.41 -19.20 -8.24
CA THR A 96 4.10 -19.44 -9.52
C THR A 96 5.13 -20.56 -9.35
N SER A 97 5.99 -20.46 -8.35
CA SER A 97 6.97 -21.49 -8.01
C SER A 97 6.30 -22.85 -7.74
N ASP A 98 5.20 -22.90 -7.00
CA ASP A 98 4.48 -24.13 -6.71
C ASP A 98 3.90 -24.79 -7.97
N VAL A 99 3.32 -24.00 -8.88
CA VAL A 99 2.78 -24.47 -10.16
C VAL A 99 3.89 -25.03 -11.05
N PHE A 100 5.06 -24.36 -11.11
CA PHE A 100 6.14 -24.73 -12.02
C PHE A 100 7.20 -25.66 -11.42
N SER A 101 7.24 -25.85 -10.10
CA SER A 101 8.19 -26.73 -9.41
C SER A 101 8.05 -28.21 -9.80
N ARG A 102 6.85 -28.61 -10.25
CA ARG A 102 6.53 -29.98 -10.64
C ARG A 102 7.01 -30.34 -12.05
N ASP A 103 7.29 -29.35 -12.89
CA ASP A 103 7.70 -29.56 -14.27
C ASP A 103 9.20 -29.26 -14.43
N GLN A 104 10.03 -30.23 -14.05
CA GLN A 104 11.50 -30.15 -14.10
C GLN A 104 12.05 -30.26 -15.54
N GLY A 105 11.68 -29.33 -16.42
CA GLY A 105 12.48 -29.03 -17.62
C GLY A 105 11.91 -29.39 -18.99
N GLN A 106 10.60 -29.65 -19.12
CA GLN A 106 9.94 -29.80 -20.44
C GLN A 106 8.68 -28.94 -20.59
N LEU A 107 8.84 -27.63 -20.43
CA LEU A 107 7.78 -26.62 -20.61
C LEU A 107 7.13 -26.61 -22.02
N GLU A 108 7.74 -27.26 -23.02
CA GLU A 108 7.18 -27.31 -24.37
C GLU A 108 5.95 -28.22 -24.49
N ASP A 109 5.87 -29.29 -23.69
CA ASP A 109 4.79 -30.29 -23.69
C ASP A 109 3.97 -30.29 -22.38
N TRP A 110 4.08 -29.23 -21.58
CA TRP A 110 3.39 -29.13 -20.31
C TRP A 110 1.87 -29.09 -20.49
N ALA A 111 1.19 -30.06 -19.87
CA ALA A 111 -0.25 -30.13 -19.78
C ALA A 111 -0.66 -29.95 -18.30
N PRO A 112 -1.17 -28.77 -17.90
CA PRO A 112 -1.49 -28.52 -16.50
C PRO A 112 -2.60 -29.45 -16.01
N THR A 113 -2.46 -29.95 -14.79
CA THR A 113 -3.56 -30.58 -14.06
C THR A 113 -4.70 -29.58 -13.84
N PRO A 114 -5.95 -30.02 -13.54
CA PRO A 114 -7.05 -29.11 -13.25
C PRO A 114 -6.74 -28.10 -12.13
N MET A 115 -5.97 -28.50 -11.11
CA MET A 115 -5.55 -27.61 -10.03
C MET A 115 -4.52 -26.57 -10.50
N GLU A 116 -3.56 -26.97 -11.32
CA GLU A 116 -2.58 -26.03 -11.91
C GLU A 116 -3.26 -25.06 -12.87
N ALA A 117 -4.22 -25.52 -13.67
CA ALA A 117 -5.02 -24.65 -14.53
C ALA A 117 -5.85 -23.63 -13.72
N TRP A 118 -6.45 -24.06 -12.60
CA TRP A 118 -7.15 -23.15 -11.68
C TRP A 118 -6.20 -22.13 -11.03
N ALA A 119 -5.02 -22.57 -10.59
CA ALA A 119 -4.00 -21.68 -10.03
C ALA A 119 -3.51 -20.65 -11.06
N LEU A 120 -3.29 -21.05 -12.31
CA LEU A 120 -2.93 -20.13 -13.41
C LEU A 120 -3.99 -19.07 -13.67
N VAL A 121 -5.28 -19.41 -13.58
CA VAL A 121 -6.38 -18.43 -13.71
C VAL A 121 -6.33 -17.40 -12.59
N TRP A 122 -6.06 -17.83 -11.35
CA TRP A 122 -5.85 -16.92 -10.23
C TRP A 122 -4.61 -16.06 -10.42
N LEU A 123 -3.47 -16.64 -10.80
CA LEU A 123 -2.24 -15.90 -11.08
C LEU A 123 -2.46 -14.80 -12.13
N GLY A 124 -3.15 -15.10 -13.23
CA GLY A 124 -3.49 -14.09 -14.24
C GLY A 124 -4.41 -13.00 -13.69
N SER A 125 -5.51 -13.38 -13.03
CA SER A 125 -6.46 -12.42 -12.46
C SER A 125 -5.82 -11.51 -11.40
N THR A 126 -4.93 -12.06 -10.58
CA THR A 126 -4.22 -11.32 -9.52
C THR A 126 -3.14 -10.42 -10.10
N SER A 127 -2.51 -10.80 -11.22
CA SER A 127 -1.54 -9.93 -11.92
C SER A 127 -2.20 -8.66 -12.45
N ASP A 128 -3.42 -8.74 -12.99
CA ASP A 128 -4.19 -7.56 -13.41
C ASP A 128 -4.46 -6.62 -12.22
N VAL A 129 -4.92 -7.19 -11.09
CA VAL A 129 -5.16 -6.42 -9.85
C VAL A 129 -3.87 -5.77 -9.34
N MET A 130 -2.73 -6.46 -9.44
CA MET A 130 -1.44 -5.88 -9.08
C MET A 130 -1.08 -4.68 -9.97
N GLY A 131 -1.32 -4.76 -11.27
CA GLY A 131 -1.09 -3.64 -12.20
C GLY A 131 -1.91 -2.40 -11.81
N ASP A 132 -3.19 -2.60 -11.47
CA ASP A 132 -4.07 -1.53 -10.98
C ASP A 132 -3.57 -0.94 -9.64
N LEU A 133 -3.14 -1.80 -8.71
CA LEU A 133 -2.60 -1.39 -7.41
C LEU A 133 -1.32 -0.55 -7.56
N LEU A 134 -0.42 -0.94 -8.45
CA LEU A 134 0.82 -0.19 -8.73
C LEU A 134 0.54 1.15 -9.38
N SER A 135 -0.42 1.19 -10.31
CA SER A 135 -0.86 2.45 -10.92
C SER A 135 -1.43 3.39 -9.85
N ALA A 136 -2.33 2.89 -8.99
CA ALA A 136 -2.90 3.68 -7.90
C ALA A 136 -1.85 4.12 -6.86
N ARG A 137 -0.86 3.26 -6.58
CA ARG A 137 0.28 3.57 -5.72
C ARG A 137 1.09 4.74 -6.27
N ASP A 138 1.42 4.71 -7.56
CA ASP A 138 2.25 5.75 -8.19
C ASP A 138 1.52 7.09 -8.26
N GLU A 139 0.21 7.07 -8.55
CA GLU A 139 -0.63 8.26 -8.45
C GLU A 139 -0.68 8.84 -7.02
N ALA A 140 -0.81 7.98 -6.01
CA ALA A 140 -0.77 8.39 -4.62
C ALA A 140 0.59 8.99 -4.23
N ALA A 141 1.70 8.43 -4.74
CA ALA A 141 3.05 8.94 -4.54
C ALA A 141 3.24 10.34 -5.15
N GLU A 142 2.72 10.56 -6.36
CA GLU A 142 2.77 11.85 -7.04
C GLU A 142 2.00 12.92 -6.27
N LEU A 143 0.74 12.63 -5.89
CA LEU A 143 -0.10 13.53 -5.11
C LEU A 143 0.49 13.84 -3.72
N ALA A 144 1.16 12.86 -3.12
CA ALA A 144 1.89 13.03 -1.87
C ALA A 144 3.21 13.80 -2.03
N GLY A 145 3.69 13.99 -3.26
CA GLY A 145 5.00 14.58 -3.57
C GLY A 145 6.16 13.75 -3.00
N VAL A 146 6.05 12.42 -3.07
CA VAL A 146 7.13 11.49 -2.73
C VAL A 146 8.24 11.62 -3.79
N PRO A 147 9.53 11.75 -3.41
CA PRO A 147 10.63 11.80 -4.37
C PRO A 147 10.77 10.51 -5.19
N ASP A 148 11.17 10.59 -6.46
CA ASP A 148 11.29 9.42 -7.34
C ASP A 148 12.19 8.31 -6.77
N GLY A 149 13.24 8.68 -6.04
CA GLY A 149 14.14 7.71 -5.38
C GLY A 149 13.48 6.88 -4.27
N GLU A 150 12.35 7.34 -3.72
CA GLU A 150 11.54 6.64 -2.72
C GLU A 150 10.37 5.86 -3.35
N ARG A 151 10.09 6.05 -4.65
CA ARG A 151 9.00 5.38 -5.37
C ARG A 151 9.37 3.99 -5.90
N GLY A 152 10.61 3.56 -5.71
CA GLY A 152 11.08 2.27 -6.18
C GLY A 152 10.16 1.12 -5.74
N PHE A 153 9.81 0.26 -6.68
CA PHE A 153 9.08 -0.98 -6.44
C PHE A 153 9.79 -2.10 -7.20
N PRO A 154 9.95 -3.30 -6.65
CA PRO A 154 10.57 -4.41 -7.34
C PRO A 154 9.65 -4.92 -8.47
N SER A 155 9.72 -4.28 -9.64
CA SER A 155 8.93 -4.65 -10.83
C SER A 155 9.49 -5.86 -11.57
N ASP A 156 10.78 -6.16 -11.43
CA ASP A 156 11.45 -7.24 -12.18
C ASP A 156 10.80 -8.63 -11.96
N SER A 157 10.24 -8.88 -10.77
CA SER A 157 9.51 -10.11 -10.46
C SER A 157 8.17 -10.21 -11.19
N LEU A 158 7.50 -9.08 -11.44
CA LEU A 158 6.22 -9.05 -12.15
C LEU A 158 6.39 -9.34 -13.64
N ASP A 159 7.43 -8.80 -14.25
CA ASP A 159 7.71 -9.04 -15.67
C ASP A 159 7.98 -10.52 -15.92
N LEU A 160 8.74 -11.18 -15.03
CA LEU A 160 9.05 -12.60 -15.15
C LEU A 160 7.81 -13.49 -14.98
N VAL A 161 6.95 -13.16 -14.01
CA VAL A 161 5.68 -13.86 -13.77
C VAL A 161 4.73 -13.63 -14.94
N GLY A 162 4.57 -12.38 -15.38
CA GLY A 162 3.73 -11.98 -16.51
C GLY A 162 4.13 -12.72 -17.79
N ASP A 163 5.41 -12.72 -18.15
CA ASP A 163 5.92 -13.44 -19.32
C ASP A 163 5.67 -14.95 -19.24
N THR A 164 5.75 -15.52 -18.04
CA THR A 164 5.57 -16.96 -17.81
C THR A 164 4.09 -17.34 -17.87
N ILE A 165 3.22 -16.51 -17.27
CA ILE A 165 1.77 -16.64 -17.38
C ILE A 165 1.36 -16.50 -18.84
N GLU A 166 1.74 -15.42 -19.53
CA GLU A 166 1.30 -15.14 -20.91
C GLU A 166 1.71 -16.25 -21.88
N ARG A 167 2.96 -16.73 -21.81
CA ARG A 167 3.46 -17.86 -22.62
C ARG A 167 2.65 -19.14 -22.44
N HIS A 168 2.00 -19.33 -21.29
CA HIS A 168 1.27 -20.56 -20.96
C HIS A 168 -0.24 -20.36 -20.94
N TRP A 169 -0.69 -19.12 -20.81
CA TRP A 169 -2.06 -18.67 -20.94
C TRP A 169 -2.59 -19.00 -22.34
N GLU A 170 -1.86 -18.65 -23.41
CA GLU A 170 -2.30 -18.95 -24.77
C GLU A 170 -2.38 -20.45 -25.09
N LYS A 171 -1.46 -21.25 -24.54
CA LYS A 171 -1.38 -22.70 -24.78
C LYS A 171 -2.41 -23.49 -23.98
N SER A 172 -2.53 -23.18 -22.69
CA SER A 172 -3.33 -23.96 -21.76
C SER A 172 -4.78 -23.47 -21.70
N LEU A 173 -5.02 -22.15 -21.70
CA LEU A 173 -6.38 -21.64 -21.48
C LEU A 173 -7.29 -21.69 -22.70
N LYS A 174 -6.83 -21.93 -23.94
CA LYS A 174 -7.78 -22.19 -25.05
C LYS A 174 -8.72 -23.37 -24.78
N GLN A 175 -8.30 -24.34 -23.95
CA GLN A 175 -9.14 -25.46 -23.51
C GLN A 175 -10.03 -25.11 -22.30
N TRP A 176 -9.59 -24.20 -21.44
CA TRP A 176 -10.25 -23.90 -20.15
C TRP A 176 -10.95 -22.53 -20.10
N SER A 177 -10.71 -21.63 -21.05
CA SER A 177 -11.24 -20.26 -21.13
C SER A 177 -12.74 -20.22 -21.41
N ASN A 178 -13.30 -21.34 -21.88
CA ASN A 178 -14.74 -21.51 -22.05
C ASN A 178 -15.44 -21.93 -20.75
N LEU A 179 -14.69 -22.26 -19.70
CA LEU A 179 -15.22 -22.65 -18.41
C LEU A 179 -15.32 -21.40 -17.54
N SER A 180 -16.48 -21.19 -16.93
CA SER A 180 -16.62 -20.13 -15.94
C SER A 180 -15.74 -20.44 -14.71
N THR A 181 -15.41 -19.42 -13.91
CA THR A 181 -14.75 -19.63 -12.61
C THR A 181 -15.49 -20.65 -11.75
N ALA A 182 -16.82 -20.73 -11.87
CA ALA A 182 -17.66 -21.72 -11.19
C ALA A 182 -17.49 -23.14 -11.75
N ASP A 183 -17.21 -23.29 -13.04
CA ASP A 183 -16.95 -24.59 -13.67
C ASP A 183 -15.54 -25.09 -13.34
N LEU A 184 -14.57 -24.18 -13.25
CA LEU A 184 -13.23 -24.48 -12.74
C LEU A 184 -13.29 -24.90 -11.26
N MET A 185 -14.06 -24.21 -10.43
CA MET A 185 -14.23 -24.57 -9.00
C MET A 185 -14.92 -25.93 -8.79
N LYS A 186 -15.73 -26.41 -9.73
CA LYS A 186 -16.29 -27.79 -9.66
C LYS A 186 -15.27 -28.86 -10.03
N ALA A 187 -14.26 -28.51 -10.84
CA ALA A 187 -13.20 -29.41 -11.26
C ALA A 187 -12.07 -29.52 -10.21
N VAL A 188 -11.93 -28.51 -9.35
CA VAL A 188 -11.05 -28.53 -8.18
C VAL A 188 -11.71 -29.41 -7.10
N PRO A 189 -11.04 -30.47 -6.62
CA PRO A 189 -11.58 -31.28 -5.53
C PRO A 189 -11.81 -30.39 -4.31
N ALA A 190 -13.05 -30.38 -3.81
CA ALA A 190 -13.41 -29.60 -2.62
C ALA A 190 -12.44 -29.92 -1.48
N ASP A 191 -11.80 -28.88 -0.93
CA ASP A 191 -10.90 -28.98 0.22
C ASP A 191 -11.55 -29.85 1.31
N GLY A 192 -11.04 -31.07 1.52
CA GLY A 192 -11.53 -31.92 2.60
C GLY A 192 -11.37 -33.44 2.50
N GLN A 193 -11.00 -34.05 1.37
CA GLN A 193 -10.90 -35.53 1.29
C GLN A 193 -9.48 -36.12 1.42
N HIS A 194 -8.46 -35.31 1.73
CA HIS A 194 -7.11 -35.79 2.04
C HIS A 194 -6.68 -35.50 3.49
N ARG A 195 -7.56 -35.79 4.46
CA ARG A 195 -7.18 -36.07 5.84
C ARG A 195 -7.94 -37.29 6.33
N GLU A 196 -7.37 -38.47 6.06
CA GLU A 196 -7.29 -39.65 6.93
C GLU A 196 -6.81 -40.84 6.09
N ALA A 197 -5.52 -41.14 6.22
CA ALA A 197 -4.96 -42.48 6.05
C ALA A 197 -4.29 -42.84 7.38
#